data_AF-A0A430F834-F1
#
_entry.id   AF-A0A430F834-F1
#
_cell.length_a   1.000
_cell.length_b   1.000
_cell.length_c   1.000
_cell.angle_alpha   90.00
_cell.angle_beta   90.00
_cell.angle_gamma   90.00
#
_symmetry.space_group_name_H-M   'P 1'
#
loop_
_entity.id
_entity.type
_entity.pdbx_description
1 polymer ?
#
loop_
_entity_poly.entity_id
_entity_poly.type
_entity_poly.pdbx_seq_one_letter_code
_entity_poly.pdbx_strand_id
1 'polypeptide(L)'
;MGENHPYGPCCDVGATGKLKTVFRYLGYFSQSFMLAVMLWPFVSFLLTLPIVAIIYHRNHRLSFMSAFSAYVAVLYALGLIAFTMYPMPDDPIAYCRTHHLGPQLDLLRFIQDAQSGLSGVLQLVMNIVLFLPLGFMLGRWAGWRFWQTAGTGLACSIFIETTQLTGIWGLYPCAYRYFDVDDMLTNTIGAMLGYALAFLYTKLVPKRVKQIDGVNRHPGFIHRAVALALDVIIMDVILYALVLLLIYVFYKCAVALDDTHYAIGALLISTDSVRWVPGILAGILFLIFEVWRPWRHDGRTLGGAYTRMTVETTARTGWRRMLFYAVRTLVLGVWFVLLNTGADRWFWYLTAALVLWWIVMHRMPWDLVPGDTATPSAHLQHDYEQGDDVAHVSADRAQVEELVVAEPTREGVGLAQCEEHRADDVAGAAADDEDRRHGADER
;
A
#
# COMPACT_ATOMS: atom_id res chain seq x y z
N MET A 1 26.43 -75.58 -18.37
CA MET A 1 26.61 -75.39 -16.92
C MET A 1 27.37 -74.09 -16.72
N GLY A 2 26.78 -73.14 -16.00
CA GLY A 2 27.37 -71.90 -15.46
C GLY A 2 27.70 -70.80 -16.48
N GLU A 3 27.41 -69.52 -16.32
CA GLU A 3 26.53 -68.74 -15.43
C GLU A 3 26.64 -67.30 -15.98
N ASN A 4 25.55 -66.72 -16.50
CA ASN A 4 25.51 -65.31 -16.86
C ASN A 4 25.14 -64.52 -15.60
N HIS A 5 26.11 -63.82 -15.01
CA HIS A 5 25.87 -62.77 -14.03
C HIS A 5 25.60 -61.43 -14.73
N PRO A 6 24.42 -60.80 -14.56
CA PRO A 6 24.24 -59.39 -14.84
C PRO A 6 24.21 -58.62 -13.51
N TYR A 7 25.37 -58.35 -12.92
CA TYR A 7 25.52 -57.26 -11.96
C TYR A 7 26.13 -56.07 -12.70
N GLY A 8 25.26 -55.29 -13.37
CA GLY A 8 25.56 -53.91 -13.74
C GLY A 8 25.24 -52.99 -12.55
N PRO A 9 26.03 -51.93 -12.29
CA PRO A 9 25.84 -51.09 -11.11
C PRO A 9 24.51 -50.33 -11.19
N CYS A 10 23.58 -50.72 -10.33
CA CYS A 10 22.42 -49.94 -9.93
C CYS A 10 22.87 -48.71 -9.14
N CYS A 11 23.30 -47.64 -9.82
CA CYS A 11 23.47 -46.31 -9.23
C CYS A 11 23.08 -45.23 -10.26
N ASP A 12 22.33 -44.22 -9.80
CA ASP A 12 22.04 -42.92 -10.46
C ASP A 12 20.91 -42.72 -11.47
N VAL A 13 19.99 -43.67 -11.67
CA VAL A 13 18.77 -43.40 -12.49
C VAL A 13 17.68 -42.65 -11.71
N GLY A 14 17.70 -42.70 -10.37
CA GLY A 14 16.64 -42.12 -9.53
C GLY A 14 16.74 -40.60 -9.34
N ALA A 15 17.92 -40.07 -9.02
CA ALA A 15 18.10 -38.64 -8.71
C ALA A 15 18.12 -37.78 -9.98
N THR A 16 18.83 -38.22 -11.02
CA THR A 16 18.91 -37.53 -12.31
C THR A 16 17.57 -37.52 -13.05
N GLY A 17 16.79 -38.62 -12.95
CA GLY A 17 15.43 -38.73 -13.48
C GLY A 17 14.45 -37.81 -12.76
N LYS A 18 14.43 -37.82 -11.42
CA LYS A 18 13.58 -36.91 -10.63
C LYS A 18 13.92 -35.44 -10.88
N LEU A 19 15.21 -35.10 -10.97
CA LEU A 19 15.65 -33.74 -11.25
C LEU A 19 15.22 -33.27 -12.65
N LYS A 20 15.34 -34.12 -13.68
CA LYS A 20 14.80 -33.84 -15.02
C LYS A 20 13.29 -33.65 -15.03
N THR A 21 12.55 -34.43 -14.25
CA THR A 21 11.08 -34.27 -14.10
C THR A 21 10.74 -32.95 -13.44
N VAL A 22 11.47 -32.54 -12.40
CA VAL A 22 11.31 -31.23 -11.75
C VAL A 22 11.60 -30.09 -12.74
N PHE A 23 12.69 -30.14 -13.48
CA PHE A 23 13.01 -29.10 -14.48
C PHE A 23 11.98 -29.03 -15.61
N ARG A 24 11.45 -30.18 -16.06
CA ARG A 24 10.37 -30.21 -17.05
C ARG A 24 9.09 -29.59 -16.50
N TYR A 25 8.75 -29.89 -15.25
CA TYR A 25 7.60 -29.32 -14.56
C TYR A 25 7.74 -27.78 -14.44
N LEU A 26 8.91 -27.29 -14.00
CA LEU A 26 9.23 -25.86 -13.94
C LEU A 26 9.20 -25.19 -15.34
N GLY A 27 9.54 -25.93 -16.39
CA GLY A 27 9.46 -25.46 -17.78
C GLY A 27 8.06 -25.01 -18.19
N TYR A 28 6.99 -25.65 -17.70
CA TYR A 28 5.60 -25.25 -17.98
C TYR A 28 5.25 -23.87 -17.42
N PHE A 29 5.93 -23.43 -16.37
CA PHE A 29 5.70 -22.14 -15.71
C PHE A 29 6.49 -20.98 -16.33
N SER A 30 7.40 -21.27 -17.26
CA SER A 30 8.28 -20.26 -17.88
C SER A 30 7.51 -19.15 -18.60
N GLN A 31 6.42 -19.50 -19.29
CA GLN A 31 5.58 -18.52 -20.01
C GLN A 31 4.82 -17.60 -19.06
N SER A 32 4.20 -18.14 -18.00
CA SER A 32 3.54 -17.36 -16.95
C SER A 32 4.52 -16.40 -16.27
N PHE A 33 5.75 -16.88 -15.99
CA PHE A 33 6.80 -16.05 -15.41
C PHE A 33 7.22 -14.90 -16.35
N MET A 34 7.45 -15.20 -17.63
CA MET A 34 7.78 -14.19 -18.63
C MET A 34 6.68 -13.13 -18.75
N LEU A 35 5.41 -13.55 -18.79
CA LEU A 35 4.26 -12.64 -18.85
C LEU A 35 4.23 -11.69 -17.65
N ALA A 36 4.44 -12.21 -16.43
CA ALA A 36 4.48 -11.39 -15.23
C ALA A 36 5.63 -10.36 -15.26
N VAL A 37 6.84 -10.78 -15.65
CA VAL A 37 8.02 -9.89 -15.74
C VAL A 37 7.86 -8.83 -16.84
N MET A 38 7.29 -9.19 -17.99
CA MET A 38 7.06 -8.26 -19.10
C MET A 38 6.01 -7.19 -18.74
N LEU A 39 4.94 -7.57 -18.04
CA LEU A 39 3.88 -6.64 -17.64
C LEU A 39 4.27 -5.79 -16.42
N TRP A 40 5.17 -6.29 -15.58
CA TRP A 40 5.58 -5.65 -14.33
C TRP A 40 5.96 -4.15 -14.44
N PRO A 41 6.81 -3.70 -15.37
CA PRO A 41 7.17 -2.28 -15.47
C PRO A 41 5.97 -1.39 -15.81
N PHE A 42 5.06 -1.85 -16.67
CA PHE A 42 3.89 -1.09 -17.10
C PHE A 42 2.86 -0.94 -15.98
N VAL A 43 2.54 -2.05 -15.32
CA VAL A 43 1.60 -2.06 -14.20
C VAL A 43 2.18 -1.31 -12.99
N SER A 44 3.48 -1.46 -12.73
CA SER A 44 4.18 -0.69 -11.69
C SER A 44 4.14 0.80 -11.96
N PHE A 45 4.34 1.23 -13.21
CA PHE A 45 4.22 2.63 -13.60
C PHE A 45 2.81 3.15 -13.35
N LEU A 46 1.78 2.44 -13.83
CA LEU A 46 0.37 2.80 -13.63
C LEU A 46 0.01 2.92 -12.14
N LEU A 47 0.53 2.03 -11.30
CA LEU A 47 0.27 2.01 -9.85
C LEU A 47 1.23 2.88 -9.04
N THR A 48 2.20 3.56 -9.64
CA THR A 48 3.23 4.29 -8.88
C THR A 48 2.62 5.40 -8.03
N LEU A 49 1.69 6.19 -8.58
CA LEU A 49 1.04 7.25 -7.81
C LEU A 49 0.28 6.71 -6.57
N PRO A 50 -0.65 5.74 -6.69
CA PRO A 50 -1.33 5.20 -5.52
C PRO A 50 -0.37 4.50 -4.55
N ILE A 51 0.65 3.80 -5.04
CA ILE A 51 1.68 3.16 -4.18
C ILE A 51 2.38 4.21 -3.31
N VAL A 52 2.89 5.27 -3.93
CA VAL A 52 3.63 6.32 -3.23
C VAL A 52 2.71 7.08 -2.28
N ALA A 53 1.46 7.34 -2.68
CA ALA A 53 0.45 7.96 -1.83
C ALA A 53 0.16 7.13 -0.57
N ILE A 54 -0.04 5.81 -0.70
CA ILE A 54 -0.25 4.89 0.42
C ILE A 54 0.98 4.84 1.33
N ILE A 55 2.19 4.80 0.76
CA ILE A 55 3.44 4.82 1.54
C ILE A 55 3.53 6.10 2.38
N TYR A 56 3.21 7.27 1.81
CA TYR A 56 3.21 8.53 2.55
C TYR A 56 2.11 8.58 3.60
N HIS A 57 0.89 8.15 3.29
CA HIS A 57 -0.21 8.05 4.26
C HIS A 57 0.16 7.22 5.48
N ARG A 58 0.87 6.10 5.27
CA ARG A 58 1.20 5.17 6.34
C ARG A 58 2.48 5.50 7.10
N ASN A 59 3.52 5.93 6.38
CA ASN A 59 4.88 6.02 6.91
C ASN A 59 5.45 7.45 6.93
N HIS A 60 4.74 8.45 6.39
CA HIS A 60 5.16 9.86 6.23
C HIS A 60 6.43 10.09 5.39
N ARG A 61 7.08 9.03 4.93
CA ARG A 61 8.39 9.04 4.29
C ARG A 61 8.45 7.96 3.22
N LEU A 62 9.12 8.29 2.11
CA LEU A 62 9.45 7.34 1.07
C LEU A 62 10.81 6.71 1.41
N SER A 63 10.80 5.46 1.86
CA SER A 63 12.04 4.70 2.04
C SER A 63 12.25 3.77 0.85
N PHE A 64 13.51 3.51 0.48
CA PHE A 64 13.85 2.57 -0.58
C PHE A 64 13.22 1.18 -0.32
N MET A 65 13.27 0.71 0.93
CA MET A 65 12.69 -0.57 1.31
C MET A 65 11.16 -0.60 1.18
N SER A 66 10.45 0.48 1.51
CA SER A 66 9.00 0.54 1.31
C SER A 66 8.63 0.56 -0.18
N ALA A 67 9.37 1.30 -1.00
CA ALA A 67 9.14 1.32 -2.44
C ALA A 67 9.44 -0.07 -3.06
N PHE A 68 10.62 -0.63 -2.77
CA PHE A 68 11.01 -1.97 -3.20
C PHE A 68 9.96 -3.02 -2.84
N SER A 69 9.50 -3.04 -1.58
CA SER A 69 8.47 -3.99 -1.15
C SER A 69 7.17 -3.83 -1.92
N ALA A 70 6.73 -2.60 -2.22
CA ALA A 70 5.52 -2.36 -2.98
C ALA A 70 5.65 -2.85 -4.42
N TYR A 71 6.77 -2.57 -5.10
CA TYR A 71 6.99 -3.02 -6.47
C TYR A 71 7.17 -4.54 -6.59
N VAL A 72 7.79 -5.18 -5.58
CA VAL A 72 7.82 -6.65 -5.49
C VAL A 72 6.42 -7.23 -5.26
N ALA A 73 5.57 -6.58 -4.46
CA ALA A 73 4.18 -7.01 -4.29
C ALA A 73 3.38 -6.95 -5.61
N VAL A 74 3.64 -5.95 -6.46
CA VAL A 74 3.04 -5.87 -7.80
C VAL A 74 3.51 -7.05 -8.67
N LEU A 75 4.81 -7.33 -8.70
CA LEU A 75 5.35 -8.48 -9.43
C LEU A 75 4.74 -9.79 -8.94
N TYR A 76 4.61 -9.96 -7.62
CA TYR A 76 3.95 -11.12 -7.03
C TYR A 76 2.49 -11.24 -7.46
N ALA A 77 1.72 -10.15 -7.42
CA ALA A 77 0.32 -10.17 -7.81
C ALA A 77 0.15 -10.55 -9.29
N LEU A 78 1.01 -10.02 -10.17
CA LEU A 78 1.05 -10.40 -11.59
C LEU A 78 1.44 -11.86 -11.77
N GLY A 79 2.45 -12.32 -11.02
CA GLY A 79 2.85 -13.73 -11.00
C GLY A 79 1.70 -14.64 -10.58
N LEU A 80 1.01 -14.32 -9.49
CA LEU A 80 -0.13 -15.07 -8.98
C LEU A 80 -1.22 -15.21 -10.05
N ILE A 81 -1.60 -14.10 -10.70
CA ILE A 81 -2.58 -14.13 -11.80
C ILE A 81 -2.07 -14.96 -12.97
N ALA A 82 -0.81 -14.75 -13.40
CA ALA A 82 -0.23 -15.47 -14.53
C ALA A 82 -0.10 -16.97 -14.28
N PHE A 83 0.29 -17.41 -13.08
CA PHE A 83 0.43 -18.83 -12.75
C PHE A 83 -0.91 -19.54 -12.59
N THR A 84 -1.95 -18.84 -12.14
CA THR A 84 -3.27 -19.43 -11.92
C THR A 84 -4.15 -19.42 -13.17
N MET A 85 -3.96 -18.45 -14.08
CA MET A 85 -4.81 -18.28 -15.26
C MET A 85 -4.15 -18.79 -16.56
N TYR A 86 -2.82 -18.71 -16.69
CA TYR A 86 -2.14 -19.10 -17.93
C TYR A 86 -1.66 -20.58 -17.87
N PRO A 87 -1.69 -21.35 -18.99
CA PRO A 87 -2.10 -20.98 -20.34
C PRO A 87 -3.62 -20.99 -20.51
N MET A 88 -4.11 -19.98 -21.23
CA MET A 88 -5.50 -19.90 -21.69
C MET A 88 -5.58 -20.41 -23.14
N PRO A 89 -6.67 -21.08 -23.54
CA PRO A 89 -6.77 -21.67 -24.88
C PRO A 89 -6.88 -20.59 -25.97
N ASP A 90 -6.12 -20.75 -27.06
CA ASP A 90 -6.14 -19.82 -28.20
C ASP A 90 -7.49 -19.83 -28.95
N ASP A 91 -8.14 -21.00 -29.05
CA ASP A 91 -9.51 -21.16 -29.54
C ASP A 91 -10.42 -21.70 -28.42
N PRO A 92 -11.11 -20.80 -27.69
CA PRO A 92 -12.01 -21.18 -26.60
C PRO A 92 -13.18 -22.04 -27.06
N ILE A 93 -13.70 -21.82 -28.26
CA ILE A 93 -14.90 -22.50 -28.75
C ILE A 93 -14.57 -23.95 -29.11
N ALA A 94 -13.45 -24.18 -29.79
CA ALA A 94 -12.98 -25.54 -30.07
C ALA A 94 -12.61 -26.30 -28.80
N TYR A 95 -11.94 -25.64 -27.85
CA TYR A 95 -11.57 -26.24 -26.56
C TYR A 95 -12.81 -26.70 -25.77
N CYS A 96 -13.80 -25.83 -25.62
CA CYS A 96 -15.01 -26.10 -24.83
C CYS A 96 -15.97 -27.13 -25.46
N ARG A 97 -15.82 -27.44 -26.76
CA ARG A 97 -16.56 -28.56 -27.40
C ARG A 97 -16.00 -29.92 -27.03
N THR A 98 -14.74 -29.99 -26.64
CA THR A 98 -14.02 -31.25 -26.37
C THR A 98 -13.75 -31.45 -24.88
N HIS A 99 -13.75 -30.39 -24.09
CA HIS A 99 -13.47 -30.42 -22.65
C HIS A 99 -14.70 -30.02 -21.84
N HIS A 100 -15.08 -30.89 -20.90
CA HIS A 100 -16.12 -30.65 -19.92
C HIS A 100 -15.54 -30.84 -18.52
N LEU A 101 -14.95 -29.77 -18.00
CA LEU A 101 -14.35 -29.74 -16.67
C LEU A 101 -15.46 -29.48 -15.65
N GLY A 102 -15.83 -30.52 -14.88
CA GLY A 102 -16.72 -30.38 -13.73
C GLY A 102 -15.96 -29.97 -12.46
N PRO A 103 -16.64 -29.36 -11.47
CA PRO A 103 -16.01 -28.97 -10.21
C PRO A 103 -15.65 -30.20 -9.36
N GLN A 104 -14.46 -30.19 -8.74
CA GLN A 104 -14.07 -31.14 -7.71
C GLN A 104 -14.32 -30.52 -6.34
N LEU A 105 -15.13 -31.19 -5.52
CA LEU A 105 -15.58 -30.70 -4.21
C LEU A 105 -14.96 -31.47 -3.03
N ASP A 106 -14.13 -32.48 -3.30
CA ASP A 106 -13.43 -33.23 -2.26
C ASP A 106 -12.26 -32.42 -1.68
N LEU A 107 -12.46 -31.92 -0.46
CA LEU A 107 -11.49 -31.09 0.27
C LEU A 107 -10.16 -31.80 0.58
N LEU A 108 -10.15 -33.14 0.61
CA LEU A 108 -8.96 -33.94 0.97
C LEU A 108 -8.38 -34.68 -0.24
N ARG A 109 -8.78 -34.31 -1.46
CA ARG A 109 -8.32 -34.95 -2.69
C ARG A 109 -6.80 -34.89 -2.86
N PHE A 110 -6.16 -33.79 -2.44
CA PHE A 110 -4.71 -33.65 -2.39
C PHE A 110 -3.95 -34.80 -1.71
N ILE A 111 -4.55 -35.52 -0.74
CA ILE A 111 -3.92 -36.67 -0.09
C ILE A 111 -3.79 -37.84 -1.08
N GLN A 112 -4.85 -38.10 -1.84
CA GLN A 112 -4.88 -39.15 -2.86
C GLN A 112 -3.93 -38.78 -4.01
N ASP A 113 -3.92 -37.51 -4.42
CA ASP A 113 -3.06 -37.03 -5.48
C ASP A 113 -1.59 -37.05 -5.06
N ALA A 114 -1.25 -36.71 -3.81
CA ALA A 114 0.11 -36.86 -3.29
C ALA A 114 0.59 -38.32 -3.25
N GLN A 115 -0.32 -39.28 -3.08
CA GLN A 115 0.00 -40.71 -3.14
C GLN A 115 0.21 -41.21 -4.58
N SER A 116 -0.25 -40.47 -5.60
CA SER A 116 -0.09 -40.83 -7.02
C SER A 116 1.35 -40.70 -7.53
N GLY A 117 2.22 -39.99 -6.81
CA GLY A 117 3.65 -39.87 -7.11
C GLY A 117 4.18 -38.44 -7.03
N LEU A 118 5.37 -38.22 -7.60
CA LEU A 118 6.10 -36.95 -7.48
C LEU A 118 5.33 -35.74 -8.04
N SER A 119 4.54 -35.92 -9.10
CA SER A 119 3.75 -34.83 -9.71
C SER A 119 2.66 -34.30 -8.78
N GLY A 120 1.93 -35.17 -8.09
CA GLY A 120 0.90 -34.75 -7.14
C GLY A 120 1.50 -34.09 -5.89
N VAL A 121 2.64 -34.58 -5.41
CA VAL A 121 3.39 -33.91 -4.33
C VAL A 121 3.86 -32.51 -4.77
N LEU A 122 4.36 -32.37 -6.00
CA LEU A 122 4.77 -31.08 -6.53
C LEU A 122 3.59 -30.11 -6.65
N GLN A 123 2.42 -30.56 -7.12
CA GLN A 123 1.21 -29.74 -7.18
C GLN A 123 0.83 -29.19 -5.80
N LEU A 124 0.73 -30.08 -4.80
CA LEU A 124 0.45 -29.70 -3.41
C LEU A 124 1.45 -28.68 -2.87
N VAL A 125 2.75 -28.95 -3.03
CA VAL A 125 3.80 -28.05 -2.50
C VAL A 125 3.79 -26.71 -3.23
N MET A 126 3.56 -26.68 -4.54
CA MET A 126 3.54 -25.43 -5.31
C MET A 126 2.36 -24.55 -4.94
N ASN A 127 1.18 -25.10 -4.67
CA ASN A 127 0.02 -24.33 -4.20
C ASN A 127 0.31 -23.65 -2.85
N ILE A 128 0.93 -24.38 -1.91
CA ILE A 128 1.40 -23.82 -0.64
C ILE A 128 2.45 -22.71 -0.87
N VAL A 129 3.47 -22.98 -1.69
CA VAL A 129 4.56 -22.04 -1.97
C VAL A 129 4.04 -20.77 -2.68
N LEU A 130 3.05 -20.90 -3.54
CA LEU A 130 2.46 -19.79 -4.29
C LEU A 130 1.84 -18.75 -3.35
N PHE A 131 1.22 -19.16 -2.23
CA PHE A 131 0.58 -18.27 -1.27
C PHE A 131 1.47 -17.85 -0.10
N LEU A 132 2.66 -18.45 0.05
CA LEU A 132 3.61 -18.12 1.11
C LEU A 132 4.05 -16.63 1.06
N PRO A 133 4.36 -16.03 -0.10
CA PRO A 133 4.66 -14.61 -0.18
C PRO A 133 3.46 -13.73 0.22
N LEU A 134 2.23 -14.08 -0.15
CA LEU A 134 1.03 -13.33 0.29
C LEU A 134 0.98 -13.26 1.82
N GLY A 135 1.09 -14.41 2.49
CA GLY A 135 1.12 -14.48 3.94
C GLY A 135 2.23 -13.64 4.56
N PHE A 136 3.44 -13.75 3.98
CA PHE A 136 4.60 -12.99 4.45
C PHE A 136 4.38 -11.48 4.32
N MET A 137 3.91 -11.01 3.16
CA MET A 137 3.70 -9.58 2.90
C MET A 137 2.60 -9.00 3.79
N LEU A 138 1.49 -9.71 4.00
CA LEU A 138 0.40 -9.24 4.86
C LEU A 138 0.84 -9.13 6.33
N GLY A 139 1.54 -10.14 6.86
CA GLY A 139 2.08 -10.07 8.23
C GLY A 139 3.25 -9.07 8.38
N ARG A 140 4.23 -9.12 7.48
CA ARG A 140 5.48 -8.36 7.61
C ARG A 140 5.36 -6.93 7.10
N TRP A 141 4.70 -6.69 5.98
CA TRP A 141 4.63 -5.36 5.37
C TRP A 141 3.34 -4.65 5.76
N ALA A 142 2.17 -5.28 5.64
CA ALA A 142 0.89 -4.68 5.99
C ALA A 142 0.63 -4.63 7.51
N GLY A 143 1.27 -5.51 8.29
CA GLY A 143 1.10 -5.57 9.74
C GLY A 143 -0.26 -6.15 10.16
N TRP A 144 -0.87 -6.95 9.29
CA TRP A 144 -2.14 -7.62 9.56
C TRP A 144 -1.97 -8.71 10.59
N ARG A 145 -3.07 -9.07 11.25
CA ARG A 145 -3.13 -10.17 12.22
C ARG A 145 -3.31 -11.51 11.49
N PHE A 146 -3.06 -12.60 12.20
CA PHE A 146 -3.11 -13.96 11.64
C PHE A 146 -4.44 -14.26 10.92
N TRP A 147 -5.58 -14.02 11.57
CA TRP A 147 -6.90 -14.33 10.98
C TRP A 147 -7.24 -13.44 9.78
N GLN A 148 -6.76 -12.20 9.74
CA GLN A 148 -6.89 -11.34 8.56
C GLN A 148 -6.09 -11.94 7.39
N THR A 149 -4.88 -12.40 7.66
CA THR A 149 -4.01 -13.02 6.65
C THR A 149 -4.59 -14.34 6.14
N ALA A 150 -5.06 -15.20 7.05
CA ALA A 150 -5.70 -16.47 6.70
C ALA A 150 -7.01 -16.25 5.92
N GLY A 151 -7.86 -15.32 6.38
CA GLY A 151 -9.11 -14.96 5.70
C GLY A 151 -8.86 -14.38 4.31
N THR A 152 -7.82 -13.57 4.12
CA THR A 152 -7.43 -13.06 2.80
C THR A 152 -6.84 -14.14 1.92
N GLY A 153 -6.03 -15.06 2.44
CA GLY A 153 -5.58 -16.24 1.70
C GLY A 153 -6.75 -17.06 1.16
N LEU A 154 -7.72 -17.36 2.01
CA LEU A 154 -8.95 -18.05 1.61
C LEU A 154 -9.75 -17.27 0.57
N ALA A 155 -9.99 -15.97 0.81
CA ALA A 155 -10.74 -15.13 -0.12
C ALA A 155 -10.06 -15.01 -1.50
N CYS A 156 -8.72 -14.87 -1.53
CA CYS A 156 -7.95 -14.88 -2.76
C CYS A 156 -8.07 -16.21 -3.50
N SER A 157 -8.02 -17.35 -2.78
CA SER A 157 -8.18 -18.65 -3.43
C SER A 157 -9.59 -18.85 -3.96
N ILE A 158 -10.62 -18.50 -3.20
CA ILE A 158 -12.02 -18.53 -3.67
C ILE A 158 -12.17 -17.68 -4.93
N PHE A 159 -11.58 -16.49 -4.96
CA PHE A 159 -11.62 -15.62 -6.12
C PHE A 159 -10.95 -16.25 -7.35
N ILE A 160 -9.78 -16.88 -7.18
CA ILE A 160 -9.05 -17.56 -8.26
C ILE A 160 -9.88 -18.72 -8.81
N GLU A 161 -10.32 -19.63 -7.95
CA GLU A 161 -11.10 -20.80 -8.35
C GLU A 161 -12.42 -20.38 -9.01
N THR A 162 -13.12 -19.38 -8.47
CA THR A 162 -14.36 -18.85 -9.09
C THR A 162 -14.07 -18.23 -10.46
N THR A 163 -12.95 -17.54 -10.61
CA THR A 163 -12.52 -16.99 -11.90
C THR A 163 -12.26 -18.11 -12.91
N GLN A 164 -11.67 -19.24 -12.50
CA GLN A 164 -11.43 -20.39 -13.38
C GLN A 164 -12.74 -21.12 -13.73
N LEU A 165 -13.60 -21.39 -12.74
CA LEU A 165 -14.90 -22.03 -12.91
C LEU A 165 -15.79 -21.28 -13.91
N THR A 166 -15.77 -19.95 -13.86
CA THR A 166 -16.57 -19.08 -14.71
C THR A 166 -15.90 -18.73 -16.04
N GLY A 167 -14.71 -19.27 -16.33
CA GLY A 167 -13.97 -18.96 -17.56
C GLY A 167 -13.59 -17.48 -17.65
N ILE A 168 -13.00 -16.92 -16.58
CA ILE A 168 -12.75 -15.48 -16.40
C ILE A 168 -14.06 -14.70 -16.54
N TRP A 169 -15.02 -14.99 -15.66
CA TRP A 169 -16.28 -14.24 -15.53
C TRP A 169 -17.07 -14.15 -16.85
N GLY A 170 -17.10 -15.24 -17.62
CA GLY A 170 -17.81 -15.34 -18.89
C GLY A 170 -17.02 -14.88 -20.12
N LEU A 171 -15.74 -14.54 -19.97
CA LEU A 171 -14.86 -14.26 -21.13
C LEU A 171 -14.65 -15.51 -21.99
N TYR A 172 -14.62 -16.70 -21.36
CA TYR A 172 -14.55 -18.01 -22.00
C TYR A 172 -15.90 -18.73 -21.82
N PRO A 173 -16.37 -19.49 -22.84
CA PRO A 173 -17.68 -20.12 -22.82
C PRO A 173 -17.78 -21.34 -21.89
N CYS A 174 -16.66 -21.80 -21.33
CA CYS A 174 -16.60 -22.87 -20.33
C CYS A 174 -15.42 -22.68 -19.36
N ALA A 175 -15.40 -23.47 -18.29
CA ALA A 175 -14.23 -23.61 -17.43
C ALA A 175 -13.09 -24.26 -18.22
N TYR A 176 -11.94 -23.59 -18.31
CA TYR A 176 -10.76 -24.12 -19.02
C TYR A 176 -9.68 -24.64 -18.08
N ARG A 177 -9.85 -24.46 -16.76
CA ARG A 177 -9.10 -25.12 -15.68
C ARG A 177 -10.08 -25.77 -14.69
N TYR A 178 -9.58 -26.75 -13.94
CA TYR A 178 -10.36 -27.40 -12.89
C TYR A 178 -10.64 -26.41 -11.74
N PHE A 179 -11.83 -26.54 -11.16
CA PHE A 179 -12.20 -25.88 -9.91
C PHE A 179 -11.95 -26.88 -8.79
N ASP A 180 -10.97 -26.60 -7.95
CA ASP A 180 -10.44 -27.55 -6.96
C ASP A 180 -10.55 -26.97 -5.55
N VAL A 181 -11.47 -27.51 -4.74
CA VAL A 181 -11.73 -27.01 -3.38
C VAL A 181 -10.55 -27.30 -2.44
N ASP A 182 -9.81 -28.37 -2.67
CA ASP A 182 -8.59 -28.67 -1.93
C ASP A 182 -7.45 -27.68 -2.21
N ASP A 183 -7.41 -27.09 -3.41
CA ASP A 183 -6.48 -25.99 -3.73
C ASP A 183 -6.78 -24.75 -2.86
N MET A 184 -8.04 -24.50 -2.51
CA MET A 184 -8.40 -23.46 -1.55
C MET A 184 -7.80 -23.69 -0.17
N LEU A 185 -7.81 -24.94 0.30
CA LEU A 185 -7.23 -25.29 1.59
C LEU A 185 -5.71 -25.15 1.57
N THR A 186 -5.05 -25.69 0.54
CA THR A 186 -3.58 -25.69 0.43
C THR A 186 -3.02 -24.27 0.25
N ASN A 187 -3.68 -23.43 -0.55
CA ASN A 187 -3.35 -22.00 -0.69
C ASN A 187 -3.54 -21.25 0.63
N THR A 188 -4.62 -21.52 1.37
CA THR A 188 -4.85 -20.90 2.69
C THR A 188 -3.76 -21.31 3.69
N ILE A 189 -3.35 -22.59 3.70
CA ILE A 189 -2.22 -23.08 4.49
C ILE A 189 -0.94 -22.35 4.09
N GLY A 190 -0.69 -22.16 2.79
CA GLY A 190 0.43 -21.36 2.28
C GLY A 190 0.47 -19.95 2.87
N ALA A 191 -0.66 -19.25 2.89
CA ALA A 191 -0.76 -17.91 3.50
C ALA A 191 -0.51 -17.94 5.02
N MET A 192 -1.01 -18.95 5.73
CA MET A 192 -0.78 -19.12 7.17
C MET A 192 0.72 -19.38 7.47
N LEU A 193 1.38 -20.24 6.69
CA LEU A 193 2.81 -20.52 6.83
C LEU A 193 3.65 -19.28 6.47
N GLY A 194 3.28 -18.54 5.43
CA GLY A 194 3.89 -17.26 5.08
C GLY A 194 3.81 -16.24 6.21
N TYR A 195 2.66 -16.16 6.90
CA TYR A 195 2.50 -15.33 8.09
C TYR A 195 3.42 -15.76 9.22
N ALA A 196 3.51 -17.07 9.50
CA ALA A 196 4.40 -17.61 10.52
C ALA A 196 5.87 -17.27 10.21
N LEU A 197 6.29 -17.35 8.95
CA LEU A 197 7.61 -16.92 8.50
C LEU A 197 7.82 -15.41 8.71
N ALA A 198 6.82 -14.58 8.38
CA ALA A 198 6.87 -13.14 8.64
C ALA A 198 7.01 -12.81 10.13
N PHE A 199 6.31 -13.56 10.99
CA PHE A 199 6.42 -13.41 12.44
C PHE A 199 7.82 -13.76 12.94
N LEU A 200 8.38 -14.91 12.52
CA LEU A 200 9.74 -15.31 12.85
C LEU A 200 10.77 -14.30 12.34
N TYR A 201 10.64 -13.88 11.08
CA TYR A 201 11.51 -12.87 10.48
C TYR A 201 11.43 -11.54 11.22
N THR A 202 10.26 -11.14 11.72
CA THR A 202 10.11 -9.90 12.51
C THR A 202 10.83 -9.98 13.85
N LYS A 203 10.92 -11.17 14.48
CA LYS A 203 11.73 -11.37 15.69
C LYS A 203 13.23 -11.20 15.43
N LEU A 204 13.71 -11.63 14.27
CA LEU A 204 15.12 -11.53 13.88
C LEU A 204 15.48 -10.14 13.34
N VAL A 205 14.57 -9.51 12.61
CA VAL A 205 14.73 -8.19 11.96
C VAL A 205 13.59 -7.27 12.40
N PRO A 206 13.76 -6.58 13.55
CA PRO A 206 12.75 -5.67 14.07
C PRO A 206 12.36 -4.60 13.06
N LYS A 207 11.06 -4.29 12.99
CA LYS A 207 10.59 -3.17 12.16
C LYS A 207 11.06 -1.87 12.82
N ARG A 208 11.98 -1.13 12.18
CA ARG A 208 12.25 0.27 12.52
C ARG A 208 11.08 1.15 12.07
N VAL A 209 9.95 1.07 12.78
CA VAL A 209 8.82 1.98 12.59
C VAL A 209 9.06 3.17 13.49
N LYS A 210 9.58 4.27 12.93
CA LYS A 210 9.38 5.57 13.60
C LYS A 210 7.94 5.96 13.28
N GLN A 211 7.00 5.65 14.17
CA GLN A 211 5.68 6.27 14.12
C GLN A 211 5.91 7.76 14.35
N ILE A 212 5.89 8.53 13.28
CA ILE A 212 5.81 9.98 13.40
C ILE A 212 4.32 10.25 13.44
N ASP A 213 3.77 10.35 14.64
CA ASP A 213 2.41 10.80 14.81
C ASP A 213 2.32 12.29 14.46
N GLY A 214 1.23 12.67 13.79
CA GLY A 214 0.94 14.06 13.42
C GLY A 214 1.16 14.41 11.94
N VAL A 215 1.07 15.70 11.65
CA VAL A 215 1.12 16.24 10.27
C VAL A 215 2.55 16.63 9.91
N ASN A 216 3.05 16.20 8.76
CA ASN A 216 4.36 16.56 8.26
C ASN A 216 4.39 18.04 7.85
N ARG A 217 5.12 18.87 8.61
CA ARG A 217 5.32 20.32 8.37
C ARG A 217 6.51 20.64 7.47
N HIS A 218 7.36 19.66 7.17
CA HIS A 218 8.51 19.83 6.28
C HIS A 218 8.48 18.78 5.16
N PRO A 219 7.42 18.76 4.32
CA PRO A 219 7.34 17.82 3.22
C PRO A 219 8.36 18.16 2.13
N GLY A 220 9.11 17.16 1.68
CA GLY A 220 9.98 17.25 0.51
C GLY A 220 9.20 17.36 -0.80
N PHE A 221 9.90 17.61 -1.91
CA PHE A 221 9.28 17.84 -3.22
C PHE A 221 8.35 16.71 -3.66
N ILE A 222 8.81 15.45 -3.63
CA ILE A 222 8.02 14.29 -4.07
C ILE A 222 6.72 14.17 -3.26
N HIS A 223 6.79 14.40 -1.95
CA HIS A 223 5.61 14.36 -1.08
C HIS A 223 4.58 15.44 -1.48
N ARG A 224 5.06 16.67 -1.74
CA ARG A 224 4.21 17.78 -2.22
C ARG A 224 3.62 17.51 -3.60
N ALA A 225 4.41 16.95 -4.51
CA ALA A 225 3.98 16.63 -5.86
C ALA A 225 2.91 15.54 -5.86
N VAL A 226 3.06 14.50 -5.03
CA VAL A 226 2.05 13.44 -4.87
C VAL A 226 0.76 13.99 -4.29
N ALA A 227 0.84 14.85 -3.26
CA ALA A 227 -0.33 15.49 -2.71
C ALA A 227 -1.05 16.38 -3.73
N LEU A 228 -0.31 17.22 -4.47
CA LEU A 228 -0.88 18.05 -5.54
C LEU A 228 -1.50 17.20 -6.66
N ALA A 229 -0.85 16.10 -7.06
CA ALA A 229 -1.40 15.18 -8.06
C ALA A 229 -2.71 14.55 -7.59
N LEU A 230 -2.82 14.17 -6.31
CA LEU A 230 -4.08 13.70 -5.73
C LEU A 230 -5.14 14.80 -5.73
N ASP A 231 -4.78 16.03 -5.33
CA ASP A 231 -5.70 17.18 -5.36
C ASP A 231 -6.24 17.41 -6.79
N VAL A 232 -5.37 17.44 -7.79
CA VAL A 232 -5.73 17.61 -9.21
C VAL A 232 -6.62 16.47 -9.72
N ILE A 233 -6.25 15.21 -9.48
CA ILE A 233 -7.06 14.06 -9.93
C ILE A 233 -8.47 14.10 -9.31
N ILE A 234 -8.57 14.42 -8.03
CA ILE A 234 -9.88 14.52 -7.37
C ILE A 234 -10.68 15.69 -7.96
N MET A 235 -10.05 16.84 -8.19
CA MET A 235 -10.70 17.99 -8.84
C MET A 235 -11.17 17.62 -10.24
N ASP A 236 -10.36 16.94 -11.04
CA ASP A 236 -10.71 16.53 -12.40
C ASP A 236 -11.88 15.55 -12.41
N VAL A 237 -11.88 14.53 -11.54
CA VAL A 237 -13.00 13.58 -11.42
C VAL A 237 -14.30 14.31 -11.09
N ILE A 238 -14.27 15.26 -10.14
CA ILE A 238 -15.43 16.06 -9.76
C ILE A 238 -15.85 16.97 -10.92
N LEU A 239 -14.90 17.63 -11.57
CA LEU A 239 -15.14 18.51 -12.72
C LEU A 239 -15.81 17.74 -13.85
N TYR A 240 -15.29 16.59 -14.24
CA TYR A 240 -15.87 15.73 -15.28
C TYR A 240 -17.29 15.29 -14.91
N ALA A 241 -17.52 14.84 -13.67
CA ALA A 241 -18.85 14.43 -13.23
C ALA A 241 -19.86 15.60 -13.28
N LEU A 242 -19.45 16.80 -12.84
CA LEU A 242 -20.28 18.00 -12.89
C LEU A 242 -20.55 18.46 -14.32
N VAL A 243 -19.54 18.47 -15.18
CA VAL A 243 -19.69 18.85 -16.60
C VAL A 243 -20.62 17.87 -17.32
N LEU A 244 -20.48 16.56 -17.10
CA LEU A 244 -21.39 15.56 -17.67
C LEU A 244 -22.83 15.76 -17.19
N LEU A 245 -23.02 16.03 -15.90
CA LEU A 245 -24.33 16.34 -15.34
C LEU A 245 -24.92 17.61 -15.97
N LEU A 246 -24.13 18.67 -16.09
CA LEU A 246 -24.58 19.92 -16.71
C LEU A 246 -24.93 19.74 -18.19
N ILE A 247 -24.12 19.00 -18.95
CA ILE A 247 -24.41 18.65 -20.34
C ILE A 247 -25.72 17.84 -20.43
N TYR A 248 -25.92 16.87 -19.54
CA TYR A 248 -27.15 16.08 -19.50
C TYR A 248 -28.38 16.95 -19.21
N VAL A 249 -28.31 17.83 -18.20
CA VAL A 249 -29.40 18.75 -17.86
C VAL A 249 -29.66 19.73 -19.01
N PHE A 250 -28.60 20.28 -19.61
CA PHE A 250 -28.71 21.16 -20.77
C PHE A 250 -29.41 20.44 -21.92
N TYR A 251 -28.98 19.23 -22.27
CA TYR A 251 -29.61 18.42 -23.31
C TYR A 251 -31.10 18.12 -23.05
N LYS A 252 -31.50 17.96 -21.78
CA LYS A 252 -32.89 17.67 -21.40
C LYS A 252 -33.80 18.90 -21.33
N CYS A 253 -33.26 20.05 -20.95
CA CYS A 253 -34.05 21.23 -20.64
C CYS A 253 -33.91 22.36 -21.67
N ALA A 254 -32.87 22.35 -22.51
CA ALA A 254 -32.64 23.40 -23.48
C ALA A 254 -33.47 23.18 -24.76
N VAL A 255 -34.12 24.25 -25.20
CA VAL A 255 -34.80 24.33 -26.49
C VAL A 255 -33.93 25.16 -27.44
N ALA A 256 -33.59 24.62 -28.61
CA ALA A 256 -32.85 25.37 -29.62
C ALA A 256 -33.74 26.47 -30.22
N LEU A 257 -33.23 27.71 -30.24
CA LEU A 257 -33.87 28.84 -30.91
C LEU A 257 -33.29 29.03 -32.31
N ASP A 258 -31.96 28.94 -32.42
CA ASP A 258 -31.18 28.95 -33.67
C ASP A 258 -29.89 28.12 -33.49
N ASP A 259 -29.01 28.11 -34.49
CA ASP A 259 -27.74 27.33 -34.47
C ASP A 259 -26.75 27.76 -33.37
N THR A 260 -26.97 28.91 -32.74
CA THR A 260 -26.06 29.54 -31.77
C THR A 260 -26.70 29.86 -30.42
N HIS A 261 -28.03 29.83 -30.32
CA HIS A 261 -28.79 30.23 -29.13
C HIS A 261 -29.76 29.12 -28.67
N TYR A 262 -29.77 28.92 -27.36
CA TYR A 262 -30.63 27.97 -26.67
C TYR A 262 -31.40 28.66 -25.55
N ALA A 263 -32.64 28.23 -25.30
CA ALA A 263 -33.46 28.70 -24.19
C ALA A 263 -33.65 27.61 -23.13
N ILE A 264 -33.44 27.95 -21.86
CA ILE A 264 -33.86 27.14 -20.70
C ILE A 264 -34.87 27.97 -19.91
N GLY A 265 -36.17 27.74 -20.12
CA GLY A 265 -37.21 28.62 -19.58
C GLY A 265 -37.05 30.05 -20.14
N ALA A 266 -36.85 31.03 -19.27
CA ALA A 266 -36.62 32.44 -19.66
C ALA A 266 -35.13 32.77 -19.92
N LEU A 267 -34.21 31.85 -19.65
CA LEU A 267 -32.77 32.08 -19.78
C LEU A 267 -32.30 31.79 -21.21
N LEU A 268 -31.71 32.79 -21.87
CA LEU A 268 -31.07 32.65 -23.18
C LEU A 268 -29.57 32.36 -23.00
N ILE A 269 -29.08 31.29 -23.63
CA ILE A 269 -27.70 30.81 -23.53
C ILE A 269 -27.11 30.72 -24.94
N SER A 270 -25.99 31.41 -25.17
CA SER A 270 -25.22 31.27 -26.41
C SER A 270 -24.22 30.12 -26.33
N THR A 271 -23.91 29.50 -27.48
CA THR A 271 -22.88 28.46 -27.61
C THR A 271 -21.51 28.90 -27.08
N ASP A 272 -21.14 30.16 -27.30
CA ASP A 272 -19.88 30.72 -26.78
C ASP A 272 -19.85 30.78 -25.25
N SER A 273 -21.00 31.05 -24.59
CA SER A 273 -21.08 31.06 -23.13
C SER A 273 -20.84 29.68 -22.53
N VAL A 274 -21.29 28.61 -23.20
CA VAL A 274 -21.12 27.23 -22.75
C VAL A 274 -19.63 26.82 -22.72
N ARG A 275 -18.80 27.37 -23.62
CA ARG A 275 -17.36 27.06 -23.67
C ARG A 275 -16.60 27.48 -22.41
N TRP A 276 -17.07 28.51 -21.70
CA TRP A 276 -16.43 29.00 -20.48
C TRP A 276 -16.82 28.20 -19.24
N VAL A 277 -17.92 27.44 -19.28
CA VAL A 277 -18.47 26.72 -18.13
C VAL A 277 -17.44 25.76 -17.48
N PRO A 278 -16.74 24.88 -18.23
CA PRO A 278 -15.75 24.00 -17.62
C PRO A 278 -14.59 24.76 -16.97
N GLY A 279 -14.10 25.84 -17.60
CA GLY A 279 -13.01 26.65 -17.07
C GLY A 279 -13.38 27.41 -15.80
N ILE A 280 -14.58 27.98 -15.75
CA ILE A 280 -15.12 28.63 -14.54
C ILE A 280 -15.25 27.61 -13.41
N LEU A 281 -15.81 26.43 -13.71
CA LEU A 281 -16.00 25.38 -12.71
C LEU A 281 -14.67 24.84 -12.18
N ALA A 282 -13.69 24.64 -13.06
CA ALA A 282 -12.33 24.27 -12.69
C ALA A 282 -11.68 25.34 -11.78
N GLY A 283 -11.85 26.62 -12.10
CA GLY A 283 -11.37 27.72 -11.26
C GLY A 283 -12.03 27.75 -9.87
N ILE A 284 -13.35 27.51 -9.79
CA ILE A 284 -14.07 27.39 -8.52
C ILE A 284 -13.55 26.21 -7.70
N LEU A 285 -13.39 25.04 -8.30
CA LEU A 285 -12.85 23.86 -7.62
C LEU A 285 -11.44 24.10 -7.10
N PHE A 286 -10.57 24.71 -7.91
CA PHE A 286 -9.23 25.10 -7.52
C PHE A 286 -9.25 26.03 -6.29
N LEU A 287 -10.07 27.08 -6.30
CA LEU A 287 -10.20 27.98 -5.15
C LEU A 287 -10.72 27.26 -3.90
N ILE A 288 -11.66 26.32 -4.05
CA ILE A 288 -12.17 25.53 -2.92
C ILE A 288 -11.06 24.65 -2.34
N PHE A 289 -10.33 23.92 -3.18
CA PHE A 289 -9.41 22.85 -2.76
C PHE A 289 -8.04 23.39 -2.36
N GLU A 290 -7.54 24.39 -3.08
CA GLU A 290 -6.19 24.94 -2.92
C GLU A 290 -6.13 26.22 -2.09
N VAL A 291 -7.28 26.88 -1.83
CA VAL A 291 -7.35 28.10 -1.03
C VAL A 291 -8.26 27.93 0.18
N TRP A 292 -9.57 27.75 -0.01
CA TRP A 292 -10.55 27.76 1.08
C TRP A 292 -10.32 26.61 2.07
N ARG A 293 -10.14 25.38 1.59
CA ARG A 293 -9.92 24.21 2.44
C ARG A 293 -8.64 24.34 3.28
N PRO A 294 -7.43 24.52 2.72
CA PRO A 294 -6.22 24.64 3.54
C PRO A 294 -6.28 25.85 4.47
N TRP A 295 -6.93 26.95 4.08
CA TRP A 295 -7.15 28.10 4.96
C TRP A 295 -7.94 27.73 6.24
N ARG A 296 -8.95 26.86 6.11
CA ARG A 296 -9.84 26.40 7.20
C ARG A 296 -9.31 25.18 7.97
N HIS A 297 -8.35 24.45 7.42
CA HIS A 297 -7.88 23.16 7.95
C HIS A 297 -6.36 23.11 8.18
N ASP A 298 -5.78 24.16 8.75
CA ASP A 298 -4.35 24.22 9.15
C ASP A 298 -3.37 23.93 8.01
N GLY A 299 -3.66 24.44 6.82
CA GLY A 299 -2.84 24.25 5.61
C GLY A 299 -3.00 22.87 4.96
N ARG A 300 -4.04 22.09 5.29
CA ARG A 300 -4.27 20.77 4.69
C ARG A 300 -5.19 20.84 3.46
N THR A 301 -4.64 20.58 2.28
CA THR A 301 -5.42 20.26 1.07
C THR A 301 -6.03 18.86 1.19
N LEU A 302 -6.73 18.34 0.17
CA LEU A 302 -7.27 16.98 0.21
C LEU A 302 -6.17 15.92 0.15
N GLY A 303 -5.30 16.04 -0.85
CA GLY A 303 -4.09 15.24 -1.02
C GLY A 303 -3.14 15.43 0.16
N GLY A 304 -3.02 16.66 0.67
CA GLY A 304 -2.25 16.96 1.88
C GLY A 304 -2.79 16.25 3.11
N ALA A 305 -4.11 16.26 3.33
CA ALA A 305 -4.75 15.53 4.43
C ALA A 305 -4.54 14.01 4.30
N TYR A 306 -4.70 13.46 3.10
CA TYR A 306 -4.49 12.03 2.85
C TYR A 306 -3.05 11.61 3.10
N THR A 307 -2.08 12.34 2.54
CA THR A 307 -0.64 12.06 2.73
C THR A 307 -0.08 12.55 4.07
N ARG A 308 -0.94 13.14 4.91
CA ARG A 308 -0.63 13.68 6.24
C ARG A 308 0.47 14.75 6.20
N MET A 309 0.36 15.71 5.29
CA MET A 309 1.20 16.90 5.22
C MET A 309 0.37 18.20 5.31
N THR A 310 1.04 19.29 5.67
CA THR A 310 0.50 20.65 5.56
C THR A 310 1.32 21.48 4.57
N VAL A 311 0.66 22.38 3.85
CA VAL A 311 1.31 23.35 2.98
C VAL A 311 1.89 24.52 3.79
N GLU A 312 1.37 24.78 4.99
CA GLU A 312 1.86 25.80 5.91
C GLU A 312 3.07 25.27 6.69
N THR A 313 4.26 25.44 6.11
CA THR A 313 5.56 24.98 6.67
C THR A 313 5.99 25.72 7.94
N THR A 314 5.53 26.96 8.10
CA THR A 314 5.81 27.81 9.26
C THR A 314 4.52 28.49 9.69
N ALA A 315 4.35 28.71 11.00
CA ALA A 315 3.23 29.47 11.52
C ALA A 315 3.27 30.90 10.97
N ARG A 316 2.12 31.39 10.49
CA ARG A 316 1.95 32.73 9.93
C ARG A 316 0.60 33.26 10.40
N THR A 317 0.54 34.51 10.83
CA THR A 317 -0.71 35.19 11.19
C THR A 317 -0.93 36.46 10.39
N GLY A 318 -2.18 36.93 10.36
CA GLY A 318 -2.58 38.17 9.68
C GLY A 318 -2.17 38.24 8.20
N TRP A 319 -1.56 39.36 7.81
CA TRP A 319 -1.20 39.65 6.42
C TRP A 319 -0.13 38.70 5.85
N ARG A 320 0.77 38.16 6.69
CA ARG A 320 1.81 37.21 6.24
C ARG A 320 1.18 35.91 5.77
N ARG A 321 0.13 35.45 6.45
CA ARG A 321 -0.66 34.29 6.04
C ARG A 321 -1.40 34.56 4.73
N MET A 322 -2.01 35.74 4.59
CA MET A 322 -2.65 36.15 3.33
C MET A 322 -1.66 36.19 2.17
N LEU A 323 -0.48 36.78 2.37
CA LEU A 323 0.57 36.84 1.34
C LEU A 323 1.06 35.45 0.94
N PHE A 324 1.26 34.54 1.90
CA PHE A 324 1.61 33.15 1.64
C PHE A 324 0.59 32.47 0.71
N TYR A 325 -0.70 32.56 1.03
CA TYR A 325 -1.73 31.99 0.18
C TYR A 325 -1.84 32.69 -1.17
N ALA A 326 -1.66 34.01 -1.23
CA ALA A 326 -1.69 34.76 -2.49
C ALA A 326 -0.58 34.31 -3.44
N VAL A 327 0.68 34.22 -2.97
CA VAL A 327 1.82 33.75 -3.78
C VAL A 327 1.63 32.30 -4.19
N ARG A 328 1.20 31.42 -3.27
CA ARG A 328 0.93 30.01 -3.57
C ARG A 328 -0.17 29.85 -4.63
N THR A 329 -1.27 30.58 -4.48
CA THR A 329 -2.41 30.57 -5.40
C THR A 329 -2.03 31.12 -6.76
N LEU A 330 -1.20 32.16 -6.83
CA LEU A 330 -0.71 32.70 -8.09
C LEU A 330 0.12 31.67 -8.86
N VAL A 331 1.12 31.07 -8.20
CA VAL A 331 2.03 30.11 -8.84
C VAL A 331 1.29 28.83 -9.25
N LEU A 332 0.52 28.24 -8.32
CA LEU A 332 -0.24 27.02 -8.60
C LEU A 332 -1.44 27.27 -9.52
N GLY A 333 -2.03 28.46 -9.48
CA GLY A 333 -3.14 28.86 -10.34
C GLY A 333 -2.69 29.02 -11.79
N VAL A 334 -1.56 29.68 -12.03
CA VAL A 334 -0.94 29.73 -13.38
C VAL A 334 -0.62 28.31 -13.86
N TRP A 335 -0.03 27.47 -12.99
CA TRP A 335 0.26 26.08 -13.31
C TRP A 335 -1.00 25.28 -13.68
N PHE A 336 -2.09 25.44 -12.92
CA PHE A 336 -3.36 24.75 -13.13
C PHE A 336 -4.10 25.23 -14.38
N VAL A 337 -4.05 26.52 -14.69
CA VAL A 337 -4.62 27.06 -15.94
C VAL A 337 -3.85 26.52 -17.15
N LEU A 338 -2.52 26.50 -17.09
CA LEU A 338 -1.70 25.95 -18.18
C LEU A 338 -1.99 24.46 -18.43
N LEU A 339 -2.22 23.68 -17.35
CA LEU A 339 -2.64 22.29 -17.42
C LEU A 339 -3.99 22.14 -18.15
N ASN A 340 -5.00 22.94 -17.76
CA ASN A 340 -6.36 22.80 -18.26
C ASN A 340 -6.58 23.40 -19.66
N THR A 341 -5.74 24.36 -20.08
CA THR A 341 -5.85 25.01 -21.39
C THR A 341 -5.09 24.28 -22.51
N GLY A 342 -4.41 23.17 -22.19
CA GLY A 342 -3.59 22.42 -23.17
C GLY A 342 -2.34 23.19 -23.63
N ALA A 343 -1.86 24.14 -22.82
CA ALA A 343 -0.67 24.93 -23.10
C ALA A 343 0.62 24.13 -22.81
N ASP A 344 0.75 22.93 -23.39
CA ASP A 344 1.69 21.87 -23.01
C ASP A 344 3.13 22.38 -22.81
N ARG A 345 3.66 23.15 -23.77
CA ARG A 345 5.02 23.69 -23.71
C ARG A 345 5.24 24.58 -22.48
N TRP A 346 4.32 25.50 -22.23
CA TRP A 346 4.40 26.45 -21.12
C TRP A 346 4.18 25.76 -19.77
N PHE A 347 3.26 24.80 -19.72
CA PHE A 347 3.05 23.95 -18.56
C PHE A 347 4.34 23.22 -18.14
N TRP A 348 5.02 22.58 -19.10
CA TRP A 348 6.26 21.86 -18.83
C TRP A 348 7.42 22.80 -18.48
N TYR A 349 7.52 23.99 -19.09
CA TYR A 349 8.52 24.98 -18.70
C TYR A 349 8.34 25.48 -17.27
N LEU A 350 7.10 25.80 -16.85
CA LEU A 350 6.84 26.20 -15.47
C LEU A 350 7.11 25.06 -14.49
N THR A 351 6.72 23.83 -14.84
CA THR A 351 6.99 22.64 -14.02
C THR A 351 8.49 22.41 -13.85
N ALA A 352 9.26 22.47 -14.94
CA ALA A 352 10.71 22.34 -14.91
C ALA A 352 11.36 23.46 -14.09
N ALA A 353 10.88 24.70 -14.23
CA ALA A 353 11.35 25.83 -13.44
C ALA A 353 11.11 25.62 -11.93
N LEU A 354 9.94 25.09 -11.53
CA LEU A 354 9.63 24.77 -10.13
C LEU A 354 10.52 23.63 -9.59
N VAL A 355 10.81 22.62 -10.41
CA VAL A 355 11.74 21.53 -10.05
C VAL A 355 13.15 22.07 -9.85
N LEU A 356 13.66 22.85 -10.80
CA LEU A 356 14.99 23.46 -10.72
C LEU A 356 15.09 24.40 -9.52
N TRP A 357 14.05 25.20 -9.28
CA TRP A 357 13.94 26.05 -8.10
C TRP A 357 14.07 25.23 -6.81
N TRP A 358 13.34 24.11 -6.70
CA TRP A 358 13.44 23.24 -5.53
C TRP A 358 14.84 22.65 -5.37
N ILE A 359 15.48 22.20 -6.45
CA ILE A 359 16.83 21.63 -6.40
C ILE A 359 17.85 22.64 -5.84
N VAL A 360 17.69 23.93 -6.17
CA VAL A 360 18.59 25.00 -5.72
C VAL A 360 18.23 25.52 -4.31
N MET A 361 16.94 25.78 -4.06
CA MET A 361 16.49 26.49 -2.85
C MET A 361 16.00 25.56 -1.73
N HIS A 362 15.75 24.28 -2.03
CA HIS A 362 15.12 23.30 -1.14
C HIS A 362 13.81 23.77 -0.47
N ARG A 363 13.15 24.77 -1.08
CA ARG A 363 11.91 25.41 -0.62
C ARG A 363 11.13 25.89 -1.84
N MET A 364 9.80 25.87 -1.78
CA MET A 364 8.98 26.41 -2.87
C MET A 364 8.96 27.95 -2.82
N PRO A 365 8.63 28.65 -3.93
CA PRO A 365 8.64 30.12 -3.96
C PRO A 365 7.79 30.77 -2.85
N TRP A 366 6.62 30.20 -2.55
CA TRP A 366 5.74 30.68 -1.48
C TRP A 366 6.26 30.38 -0.06
N ASP A 367 7.16 29.42 0.12
CA ASP A 367 7.78 29.14 1.43
C ASP A 367 8.78 30.23 1.85
N LEU A 368 9.17 31.14 0.95
CA LEU A 368 10.03 32.28 1.26
C LEU A 368 9.32 33.38 2.06
N VAL A 369 7.98 33.37 2.11
CA VAL A 369 7.23 34.34 2.92
C VAL A 369 7.56 34.10 4.41
N PRO A 370 8.10 35.09 5.14
CA PRO A 370 8.53 34.91 6.52
C PRO A 370 7.41 34.40 7.43
N GLY A 371 7.76 33.48 8.33
CA GLY A 371 6.89 33.05 9.42
C GLY A 371 6.73 34.15 10.48
N ASP A 372 5.84 33.92 11.43
CA ASP A 372 5.84 34.69 12.67
C ASP A 372 7.17 34.41 13.39
N THR A 373 7.84 35.46 13.85
CA THR A 373 9.10 35.31 14.60
C THR A 373 8.81 34.46 15.83
N ALA A 374 9.45 33.30 15.92
CA ALA A 374 9.48 32.57 17.18
C ALA A 374 10.13 33.50 18.20
N THR A 375 9.38 33.98 19.20
CA THR A 375 9.99 34.29 20.49
C THR A 375 10.73 33.01 20.89
N PRO A 376 12.04 33.03 21.17
CA PRO A 376 12.73 31.82 21.60
C PRO A 376 12.02 31.35 22.87
N SER A 377 11.30 30.23 22.78
CA SER A 377 10.79 29.57 23.96
C SER A 377 12.00 29.07 24.73
N ALA A 378 12.11 29.45 26.00
CA ALA A 378 13.19 29.08 26.93
C ALA A 378 13.44 27.56 27.07
N HIS A 379 12.64 26.71 26.41
CA HIS A 379 12.81 25.27 26.32
C HIS A 379 13.94 24.82 25.39
N LEU A 380 14.40 25.66 24.44
CA LEU A 380 15.57 25.32 23.59
C LEU A 380 16.92 25.58 24.27
N GLN A 381 16.93 26.22 25.44
CA GLN A 381 18.15 26.45 26.21
C GLN A 381 18.46 25.27 27.15
N HIS A 382 17.44 24.54 27.60
CA HIS A 382 17.62 23.32 28.39
C HIS A 382 18.15 22.14 27.58
N ASP A 383 17.84 22.05 26.27
CA ASP A 383 18.37 20.99 25.40
C ASP A 383 19.84 21.23 24.99
N TYR A 384 20.33 22.46 25.06
CA TYR A 384 21.76 22.75 24.86
C TYR A 384 22.58 22.42 26.12
N GLU A 385 22.04 22.69 27.32
CA GLU A 385 22.71 22.32 28.58
C GLU A 385 22.65 20.81 28.87
N GLN A 386 21.58 20.10 28.46
CA GLN A 386 21.52 18.63 28.56
C GLN A 386 22.33 17.88 27.50
N GLY A 387 22.72 18.54 26.41
CA GLY A 387 23.64 17.99 25.41
C GLY A 387 25.08 17.83 25.91
N ASP A 388 25.52 18.71 26.81
CA ASP A 388 26.85 18.66 27.42
C ASP A 388 26.92 17.64 28.59
N ASP A 389 25.83 17.41 29.32
CA ASP A 389 25.79 16.40 30.39
C ASP A 389 25.89 14.96 29.84
N VAL A 390 25.33 14.68 28.67
CA VAL A 390 25.43 13.34 28.03
C VAL A 390 26.83 13.07 27.47
N ALA A 391 27.54 14.12 27.03
CA ALA A 391 28.93 14.00 26.62
C ALA A 391 29.84 13.63 27.81
N HIS A 392 29.59 14.22 29.00
CA HIS A 392 30.35 13.90 30.22
C HIS A 392 30.08 12.49 30.76
N VAL A 393 28.85 11.96 30.67
CA VAL A 393 28.54 10.58 31.09
C VAL A 393 29.17 9.53 30.14
N SER A 394 29.42 9.88 28.88
CA SER A 394 30.08 8.99 27.92
C SER A 394 31.61 8.89 28.13
N ALA A 395 32.23 9.93 28.67
CA ALA A 395 33.66 9.96 28.97
C ALA A 395 34.00 9.15 30.24
N ASP A 396 33.13 9.17 31.25
CA ASP A 396 33.33 8.41 32.50
C ASP A 396 33.21 6.89 32.29
N ARG A 397 32.37 6.45 31.35
CA ARG A 397 32.19 5.01 31.06
C ARG A 397 33.38 4.40 30.32
N ALA A 398 34.13 5.20 29.57
CA ALA A 398 35.35 4.77 28.89
C ALA A 398 36.56 4.67 29.83
N GLN A 399 36.55 5.36 30.99
CA GLN A 399 37.61 5.25 31.99
C GLN A 399 37.39 4.13 33.01
N VAL A 400 36.15 3.63 33.15
CA VAL A 400 35.82 2.53 34.09
C VAL A 400 36.10 1.12 33.49
N GLU A 401 36.28 1.00 32.17
CA GLU A 401 36.60 -0.28 31.51
C GLU A 401 38.10 -0.63 31.48
N GLU A 402 38.99 0.22 32.00
CA GLU A 402 40.45 -0.02 32.01
C GLU A 402 41.04 -0.37 33.40
N LEU A 403 40.21 -0.43 34.44
CA LEU A 403 40.58 -1.01 35.74
C LEU A 403 39.60 -2.13 36.09
N VAL A 404 40.01 -3.38 35.84
CA VAL A 404 39.81 -4.59 36.69
C VAL A 404 40.23 -5.81 35.87
N VAL A 405 41.51 -6.17 35.99
CA VAL A 405 41.96 -7.57 35.91
C VAL A 405 42.80 -7.83 37.15
N ALA A 406 42.26 -8.65 38.06
CA ALA A 406 43.03 -9.53 38.94
C ALA A 406 42.07 -10.51 39.65
N GLU A 407 42.18 -11.79 39.32
CA GLU A 407 41.72 -12.90 40.19
C GLU A 407 42.48 -12.88 41.52
N PRO A 408 41.86 -13.35 42.62
CA PRO A 408 42.37 -14.60 43.19
C PRO A 408 41.33 -15.55 43.82
N THR A 409 41.55 -16.83 43.54
CA THR A 409 41.47 -18.05 44.39
C THR A 409 40.65 -18.15 45.70
N ARG A 410 39.81 -19.20 45.70
CA ARG A 410 39.59 -20.31 46.69
C ARG A 410 38.79 -20.13 48.00
N GLU A 411 38.12 -21.26 48.31
CA GLU A 411 37.41 -21.69 49.54
C GLU A 411 36.01 -21.08 49.73
N GLY A 412 34.92 -21.81 49.92
CA GLY A 412 34.66 -23.10 50.56
C GLY A 412 33.43 -22.92 51.46
N VAL A 413 32.58 -23.95 51.61
CA VAL A 413 31.39 -24.03 52.51
C VAL A 413 30.15 -23.26 51.97
N GLY A 414 28.92 -23.78 51.88
CA GLY A 414 28.29 -25.02 52.33
C GLY A 414 26.85 -24.71 52.80
N LEU A 415 25.87 -25.54 52.40
CA LEU A 415 24.55 -25.79 53.07
C LEU A 415 23.52 -24.63 53.01
N ALA A 416 22.28 -24.76 52.53
CA ALA A 416 21.11 -25.57 52.94
C ALA A 416 19.95 -24.54 53.13
N GLN A 417 18.85 -24.59 52.37
CA GLN A 417 17.60 -25.33 52.63
C GLN A 417 16.60 -24.62 53.58
N CYS A 418 15.31 -24.68 53.20
CA CYS A 418 14.08 -24.43 53.99
C CYS A 418 13.75 -22.97 54.37
N GLU A 419 12.50 -22.51 54.50
CA GLU A 419 11.14 -22.96 54.15
C GLU A 419 10.22 -21.74 54.45
N GLU A 420 9.16 -21.61 53.67
CA GLU A 420 7.77 -21.30 54.09
C GLU A 420 7.52 -20.41 55.34
N HIS A 421 6.86 -19.25 55.17
CA HIS A 421 5.68 -18.91 55.99
C HIS A 421 4.85 -17.69 55.55
N ARG A 422 3.54 -17.96 55.48
CA ARG A 422 2.39 -17.23 56.04
C ARG A 422 1.61 -16.20 55.22
N ALA A 423 0.33 -16.55 55.06
CA ALA A 423 -0.84 -15.74 54.77
C ALA A 423 -1.28 -14.92 56.01
N ASP A 424 -1.97 -13.79 55.78
CA ASP A 424 -3.38 -13.53 56.18
C ASP A 424 -3.75 -12.04 56.09
N ASP A 425 -5.07 -11.78 56.14
CA ASP A 425 -5.86 -10.53 56.22
C ASP A 425 -6.40 -9.99 54.88
N VAL A 426 -7.66 -10.25 54.45
CA VAL A 426 -9.03 -10.08 55.00
C VAL A 426 -9.70 -8.76 54.57
N ALA A 427 -10.73 -8.95 53.71
CA ALA A 427 -12.04 -8.28 53.59
C ALA A 427 -12.19 -6.75 53.53
N GLY A 428 -13.00 -6.29 52.56
CA GLY A 428 -13.65 -4.98 52.64
C GLY A 428 -14.42 -4.53 51.39
N ALA A 429 -15.73 -4.80 51.39
CA ALA A 429 -16.82 -4.02 50.77
C ALA A 429 -16.96 -3.94 49.22
N ALA A 430 -18.01 -4.62 48.75
CA ALA A 430 -18.79 -4.27 47.57
C ALA A 430 -19.96 -3.35 47.98
N ALA A 431 -20.21 -2.29 47.20
CA ALA A 431 -21.53 -1.66 47.03
C ALA A 431 -21.48 -0.61 45.91
N ASP A 432 -22.48 -0.70 45.03
CA ASP A 432 -23.24 0.36 44.36
C ASP A 432 -22.52 1.44 43.53
N ASP A 433 -22.75 1.42 42.21
CA ASP A 433 -23.41 2.55 41.52
C ASP A 433 -23.91 2.13 40.12
N GLU A 434 -25.09 1.49 40.09
CA GLU A 434 -26.03 1.57 38.97
C GLU A 434 -26.94 2.76 39.28
N ASP A 435 -26.82 3.88 38.56
CA ASP A 435 -27.96 4.62 37.96
C ASP A 435 -27.49 5.97 37.40
N ARG A 436 -27.79 6.24 36.11
CA ARG A 436 -28.05 7.56 35.50
C ARG A 436 -27.91 7.49 33.99
N ARG A 437 -29.05 7.31 33.30
CA ARG A 437 -29.69 8.34 32.44
C ARG A 437 -30.67 7.68 31.46
N HIS A 438 -31.94 7.64 31.85
CA HIS A 438 -33.08 7.66 30.93
C HIS A 438 -34.11 8.72 31.38
N GLY A 439 -34.78 9.32 30.41
CA GLY A 439 -35.73 10.44 30.53
C GLY A 439 -35.44 11.47 29.43
N ALA A 440 -35.85 11.27 28.17
CA ALA A 440 -37.19 11.43 27.61
C ALA A 440 -37.66 12.90 27.59
N ASP A 441 -37.93 13.46 26.40
CA ASP A 441 -39.31 13.77 26.00
C ASP A 441 -39.45 14.15 24.53
N GLU A 442 -40.59 13.78 23.96
CA GLU A 442 -41.10 14.12 22.63
C GLU A 442 -41.70 15.53 22.59
N ARG A 443 -41.57 16.21 21.43
CA ARG A 443 -42.63 17.00 20.78
C ARG A 443 -42.23 17.40 19.37
#